data_AF-A0A7W1CJJ6-F1
#
_entry.id   AF-A0A7W1CJJ6-F1
#
_cell.length_a   1.000
_cell.length_b   1.000
_cell.length_c   1.000
_cell.angle_alpha   90.00
_cell.angle_beta   90.00
_cell.angle_gamma   90.00
#
_symmetry.space_group_name_H-M   'P 1'
#
loop_
_entity.id
_entity.type
_entity.pdbx_description
1 polymer ?
#
loop_
_entity_poly.entity_id
_entity_poly.type
_entity_poly.pdbx_seq_one_letter_code
_entity_poly.pdbx_strand_id
1 'polypeptide(L)'
;MNLTKLKSFLLLTLSMQACIFPVRGEVERITVKWEPLVCKESCVQGIVRELVSVAGVAEIVINSDQGAANIRWKPRLPFSFTFISNAVGVIGPRILDARVQVRGTLLATNSAILLESLGDNTRFVLMSPAKQTFSGNVPQNSFETHILAPELRQQFMDGIRDSCVVTVKGPLLQWQQGGLYLIVEEATFNRLGGNSIRGSSTP
;
A
#
# COMPACT_ATOMS: atom_id res chain seq x y z
N MET A 1 39.99 -31.84 -46.44
CA MET A 1 39.34 -31.83 -45.10
C MET A 1 39.94 -30.67 -44.31
N ASN A 2 39.16 -29.62 -44.04
CA ASN A 2 39.64 -28.42 -43.32
C ASN A 2 38.77 -28.16 -42.09
N LEU A 3 39.44 -28.10 -40.94
CA LEU A 3 38.93 -28.27 -39.58
C LEU A 3 38.67 -26.91 -38.88
N THR A 4 38.13 -25.93 -39.62
CA THR A 4 38.03 -24.52 -39.13
C THR A 4 36.62 -23.93 -39.11
N LYS A 5 35.57 -24.68 -39.46
CA LYS A 5 34.18 -24.19 -39.47
C LYS A 5 33.31 -24.64 -38.27
N LEU A 6 33.91 -25.01 -37.14
CA LEU A 6 33.16 -25.51 -35.97
C LEU A 6 33.28 -24.65 -34.70
N LYS A 7 33.68 -23.38 -34.82
CA LYS A 7 33.78 -22.45 -33.67
C LYS A 7 32.79 -21.28 -33.70
N SER A 8 31.96 -21.18 -34.74
CA SER A 8 31.07 -20.02 -34.95
C SER A 8 29.58 -20.33 -34.77
N PHE A 9 29.24 -21.32 -33.94
CA PHE A 9 27.84 -21.70 -33.69
C PHE A 9 27.49 -21.93 -32.22
N LEU A 10 28.36 -21.51 -31.30
CA LEU A 10 28.26 -21.78 -29.86
C LEU A 10 28.39 -20.50 -29.02
N LEU A 11 27.75 -19.44 -29.49
CA LEU A 11 27.65 -18.14 -28.80
C LEU A 11 26.25 -17.53 -28.99
N LEU A 12 25.22 -18.40 -29.01
CA LEU A 12 23.81 -18.01 -29.09
C LEU A 12 23.00 -18.73 -27.99
N THR A 13 23.58 -18.82 -26.80
CA THR A 13 22.91 -19.30 -25.60
C THR A 13 23.08 -18.26 -24.51
N LEU A 14 22.01 -18.01 -23.76
CA LEU A 14 21.97 -17.21 -22.52
C LEU A 14 22.00 -15.68 -22.66
N SER A 15 21.03 -15.12 -23.38
CA SER A 15 20.43 -13.84 -22.97
C SER A 15 18.91 -13.92 -22.91
N MET A 16 18.37 -15.07 -22.47
CA MET A 16 17.14 -15.06 -21.70
C MET A 16 17.47 -14.53 -20.31
N GLN A 17 17.77 -13.23 -20.21
CA GLN A 17 17.42 -12.51 -18.99
C GLN A 17 15.90 -12.52 -18.98
N ALA A 18 15.32 -13.61 -18.46
CA ALA A 18 13.95 -13.61 -18.01
C ALA A 18 13.84 -12.33 -17.17
N CYS A 19 12.98 -11.42 -17.60
CA CYS A 19 12.62 -10.28 -16.79
C CYS A 19 12.00 -10.86 -15.52
N ILE A 20 12.83 -11.12 -14.51
CA ILE A 20 12.41 -11.28 -13.14
C ILE A 20 12.02 -9.86 -12.72
N PHE A 21 10.91 -9.36 -13.26
CA PHE A 21 10.21 -8.27 -12.64
C PHE A 21 9.85 -8.82 -11.27
N PRO A 22 10.39 -8.27 -10.17
CA PRO A 22 9.96 -8.68 -8.85
C PRO A 22 8.44 -8.50 -8.87
N VAL A 23 7.72 -9.61 -8.71
CA VAL A 23 6.27 -9.58 -8.55
C VAL A 23 6.06 -8.83 -7.25
N ARG A 24 5.94 -7.51 -7.36
CA ARG A 24 5.73 -6.63 -6.22
C ARG A 24 4.35 -7.00 -5.67
N GLY A 25 4.31 -7.34 -4.37
CA GLY A 25 3.07 -7.66 -3.67
C GLY A 25 2.06 -6.53 -3.80
N GLU A 26 0.78 -6.84 -3.72
CA GLU A 26 -0.28 -5.89 -4.03
C GLU A 26 -0.50 -4.92 -2.87
N VAL A 27 -0.38 -5.39 -1.63
CA VAL A 27 -0.05 -4.55 -0.48
C VAL A 27 1.44 -4.76 -0.19
N GLU A 28 2.29 -3.83 -0.63
CA GLU A 28 3.74 -4.05 -0.58
C GLU A 28 4.28 -3.92 0.84
N ARG A 29 3.89 -2.85 1.52
CA ARG A 29 4.40 -2.46 2.84
C ARG A 29 3.30 -1.82 3.67
N ILE A 30 3.24 -2.22 4.92
CA ILE A 30 2.48 -1.56 5.97
C ILE A 30 3.47 -1.05 7.01
N THR A 31 3.45 0.24 7.31
CA THR A 31 4.19 0.80 8.43
C THR A 31 3.19 1.15 9.51
N VAL A 32 3.28 0.48 10.66
CA VAL A 32 2.51 0.85 11.85
C VAL A 32 3.42 1.56 12.85
N LYS A 33 2.89 2.60 13.49
CA LYS A 33 3.59 3.38 14.52
C LYS A 33 2.79 3.38 15.82
N TRP A 34 3.52 3.37 16.93
CA TRP A 34 3.04 3.56 18.29
C TRP A 34 3.95 4.56 19.01
N GLU A 35 3.56 4.99 20.21
CA GLU A 35 4.34 5.96 20.99
C GLU A 35 5.72 5.38 21.35
N PRO A 36 6.83 6.01 20.91
CA PRO A 36 8.17 5.63 21.34
C PRO A 36 8.24 5.72 22.88
N LEU A 37 8.95 4.80 23.54
CA LEU A 37 9.07 4.70 25.02
C LEU A 37 7.93 4.00 25.77
N VAL A 38 6.73 3.87 25.20
CA VAL A 38 5.64 3.12 25.85
C VAL A 38 5.88 1.61 25.82
N CYS A 39 6.57 1.13 24.77
CA CYS A 39 6.82 -0.30 24.55
C CYS A 39 8.30 -0.62 24.80
N LYS A 40 8.61 -1.25 25.94
CA LYS A 40 9.95 -1.81 26.25
C LYS A 40 10.24 -3.04 25.39
N GLU A 41 11.47 -3.54 25.43
CA GLU A 41 11.91 -4.69 24.61
C GLU A 41 11.00 -5.93 24.72
N SER A 42 10.55 -6.29 25.93
CA SER A 42 9.62 -7.42 26.12
C SER A 42 8.27 -7.20 25.45
N CYS A 43 7.77 -5.96 25.44
CA CYS A 43 6.56 -5.57 24.71
C CYS A 43 6.79 -5.70 23.20
N VAL A 44 7.95 -5.25 22.68
CA VAL A 44 8.30 -5.38 21.26
C VAL A 44 8.35 -6.84 20.83
N GLN A 45 8.98 -7.71 21.64
CA GLN A 45 9.02 -9.15 21.37
C GLN A 45 7.62 -9.78 21.37
N GLY A 46 6.72 -9.31 22.25
CA GLY A 46 5.31 -9.68 22.25
C GLY A 46 4.62 -9.28 20.94
N ILE A 47 4.80 -8.03 20.50
CA ILE A 47 4.22 -7.54 19.23
C ILE A 47 4.71 -8.38 18.05
N VAL A 48 6.01 -8.65 17.97
CA VAL A 48 6.57 -9.48 16.89
C VAL A 48 5.94 -10.87 16.91
N ARG A 49 5.81 -11.51 18.08
CA ARG A 49 5.18 -12.83 18.21
C ARG A 49 3.75 -12.84 17.68
N GLU A 50 2.94 -11.87 18.08
CA GLU A 50 1.55 -11.76 17.65
C GLU A 50 1.44 -11.44 16.16
N LEU A 51 2.27 -10.53 15.64
CA LEU A 51 2.28 -10.18 14.21
C LEU A 51 2.72 -11.33 13.31
N VAL A 52 3.69 -12.15 13.73
CA VAL A 52 4.11 -13.35 12.97
C VAL A 52 2.96 -14.36 12.87
N SER A 53 2.05 -14.39 13.84
CA SER A 53 0.86 -15.27 13.80
C SER A 53 -0.21 -14.82 12.81
N VAL A 54 -0.17 -13.57 12.34
CA VAL A 54 -1.11 -13.04 11.36
C VAL A 54 -0.81 -13.68 10.00
N ALA A 55 -1.77 -14.46 9.47
CA ALA A 55 -1.58 -15.28 8.28
C ALA A 55 -0.99 -14.54 7.07
N GLY A 56 -1.37 -13.28 6.87
CA GLY A 56 -0.90 -12.44 5.77
C GLY A 56 0.46 -11.77 5.95
N VAL A 57 1.08 -11.84 7.14
CA VAL A 57 2.40 -11.26 7.38
C VAL A 57 3.50 -12.15 6.79
N ALA A 58 4.34 -11.59 5.93
CA ALA A 58 5.49 -12.26 5.32
C ALA A 58 6.79 -11.97 6.07
N GLU A 59 6.97 -10.73 6.51
CA GLU A 59 8.20 -10.24 7.12
C GLU A 59 7.89 -9.03 7.99
N ILE A 60 8.67 -8.86 9.08
CA ILE A 60 8.55 -7.75 10.00
C ILE A 60 9.94 -7.19 10.27
N VAL A 61 10.10 -5.88 10.11
CA VAL A 61 11.29 -5.13 10.48
C VAL A 61 10.89 -4.10 11.53
N ILE A 62 11.39 -4.27 12.75
CA ILE A 62 11.10 -3.38 13.87
C ILE A 62 12.14 -2.25 13.93
N ASN A 63 11.66 -1.04 14.16
CA ASN A 63 12.46 0.09 14.63
C ASN A 63 11.92 0.51 16.00
N SER A 64 12.49 -0.07 17.07
CA SER A 64 12.05 0.14 18.45
C SER A 64 12.19 1.60 18.87
N ASP A 65 13.26 2.25 18.43
CA ASP A 65 13.61 3.62 18.81
C ASP A 65 12.59 4.63 18.26
N GLN A 66 11.98 4.31 17.12
CA GLN A 66 10.93 5.11 16.48
C GLN A 66 9.52 4.60 16.79
N GLY A 67 9.37 3.57 17.62
CA GLY A 67 8.09 2.95 17.91
C GLY A 67 7.38 2.48 16.63
N ALA A 68 8.08 1.80 15.72
CA ALA A 68 7.53 1.44 14.42
C ALA A 68 7.80 -0.01 14.02
N ALA A 69 6.88 -0.59 13.26
CA ALA A 69 7.06 -1.85 12.55
C ALA A 69 6.77 -1.66 11.06
N ASN A 70 7.72 -2.08 10.21
CA ASN A 70 7.51 -2.23 8.78
C ASN A 70 7.18 -3.69 8.48
N ILE A 71 6.00 -3.92 7.93
CA ILE A 71 5.43 -5.24 7.69
C ILE A 71 5.32 -5.42 6.18
N ARG A 72 5.88 -6.52 5.67
CA ARG A 72 5.63 -6.95 4.30
C ARG A 72 4.47 -7.93 4.30
N TRP A 73 3.50 -7.70 3.43
CA TRP A 73 2.35 -8.60 3.28
C TRP A 73 2.68 -9.72 2.29
N LYS A 74 2.12 -10.91 2.51
CA LYS A 74 2.19 -12.02 1.56
C LYS A 74 1.32 -11.67 0.35
N PRO A 75 1.83 -11.88 -0.88
CA PRO A 75 1.03 -11.62 -2.07
C PRO A 75 -0.20 -12.52 -2.12
N ARG A 76 -1.28 -12.04 -2.75
CA ARG A 76 -2.55 -12.76 -2.96
C ARG A 76 -3.34 -13.17 -1.70
N LEU A 77 -2.89 -12.81 -0.50
CA LEU A 77 -3.68 -13.00 0.71
C LEU A 77 -4.48 -11.72 1.03
N PRO A 78 -5.78 -11.83 1.34
CA PRO A 78 -6.61 -10.67 1.72
C PRO A 78 -6.01 -9.87 2.86
N PHE A 79 -5.77 -8.59 2.61
CA PHE A 79 -5.31 -7.64 3.62
C PHE A 79 -6.41 -7.35 4.66
N SER A 80 -6.02 -7.39 5.94
CA SER A 80 -6.90 -7.05 7.06
C SER A 80 -6.14 -6.25 8.10
N PHE A 81 -6.47 -4.96 8.19
CA PHE A 81 -5.91 -4.09 9.21
C PHE A 81 -6.36 -4.47 10.62
N THR A 82 -7.57 -5.03 10.78
CA THR A 82 -8.08 -5.47 12.08
C THR A 82 -7.19 -6.53 12.72
N PHE A 83 -6.64 -7.47 11.95
CA PHE A 83 -5.71 -8.45 12.52
C PHE A 83 -4.40 -7.83 12.98
N ILE A 84 -3.87 -6.85 12.25
CA ILE A 84 -2.67 -6.09 12.66
C ILE A 84 -2.98 -5.29 13.94
N SER A 85 -4.09 -4.56 13.94
CA SER A 85 -4.54 -3.74 15.07
C SER A 85 -4.74 -4.57 16.33
N ASN A 86 -5.39 -5.74 16.22
CA ASN A 86 -5.59 -6.65 17.34
C ASN A 86 -4.27 -7.24 17.84
N ALA A 87 -3.38 -7.69 16.94
CA ALA A 87 -2.08 -8.25 17.30
C ALA A 87 -1.22 -7.24 18.10
N VAL A 88 -1.20 -5.98 17.69
CA VAL A 88 -0.50 -4.91 18.43
C VAL A 88 -1.25 -4.56 19.73
N GLY A 89 -2.58 -4.43 19.66
CA GLY A 89 -3.42 -3.99 20.76
C GLY A 89 -3.49 -4.97 21.94
N VAL A 90 -3.40 -6.28 21.70
CA VAL A 90 -3.34 -7.31 22.75
C VAL A 90 -2.11 -7.14 23.64
N ILE A 91 -0.99 -6.65 23.08
CA ILE A 91 0.24 -6.41 23.84
C ILE A 91 0.18 -5.09 24.63
N GLY A 92 -0.65 -4.15 24.20
CA GLY A 92 -0.96 -2.93 24.95
C GLY A 92 -0.80 -1.62 24.17
N PRO A 93 0.23 -1.44 23.31
CA PRO A 93 0.38 -0.20 22.57
C PRO A 93 -0.79 0.05 21.62
N ARG A 94 -1.21 1.32 21.53
CA ARG A 94 -2.16 1.75 20.51
C ARG A 94 -1.41 2.12 19.25
N ILE A 95 -1.94 1.71 18.10
CA ILE A 95 -1.46 2.19 16.80
C ILE A 95 -1.89 3.66 16.65
N LEU A 96 -0.92 4.55 16.48
CA LEU A 96 -1.12 5.98 16.28
C LEU A 96 -1.24 6.33 14.79
N ASP A 97 -0.46 5.65 13.95
CA ASP A 97 -0.44 5.85 12.51
C ASP A 97 -0.23 4.50 11.83
N ALA A 98 -0.95 4.28 10.74
CA ALA A 98 -0.79 3.12 9.88
C ALA A 98 -0.70 3.64 8.45
N ARG A 99 0.39 3.33 7.76
CA ARG A 99 0.61 3.73 6.37
C ARG A 99 0.71 2.49 5.51
N VAL A 100 0.11 2.53 4.33
CA VAL A 100 0.16 1.42 3.38
C VAL A 100 0.61 1.90 2.01
N GLN A 101 1.27 1.01 1.30
CA GLN A 101 1.52 1.12 -0.14
C GLN A 101 0.75 0.00 -0.84
N VAL A 102 -0.22 0.39 -1.66
CA VAL A 102 -1.12 -0.55 -2.35
C VAL A 102 -1.02 -0.36 -3.86
N ARG A 103 -0.90 -1.46 -4.59
CA ARG A 103 -0.91 -1.54 -6.05
C ARG A 103 -2.19 -2.22 -6.51
N GLY A 104 -2.99 -1.52 -7.31
CA GLY A 104 -4.35 -1.93 -7.66
C GLY A 104 -4.85 -1.36 -8.98
N THR A 105 -6.08 -1.72 -9.34
CA THR A 105 -6.89 -1.06 -10.35
C THR A 105 -7.90 -0.10 -9.70
N LEU A 106 -8.26 0.95 -10.42
CA LEU A 106 -9.25 1.90 -9.96
C LEU A 106 -10.66 1.48 -10.38
N LEU A 107 -11.64 1.72 -9.52
CA LEU A 107 -13.06 1.53 -9.80
C LEU A 107 -13.82 2.80 -9.37
N ALA A 108 -14.77 3.25 -10.20
CA ALA A 108 -15.69 4.32 -9.83
C ALA A 108 -17.02 3.73 -9.36
N THR A 109 -17.53 4.22 -8.24
CA THR A 109 -18.91 4.00 -7.81
C THR A 109 -19.68 5.31 -7.89
N ASN A 110 -20.99 5.26 -7.58
CA ASN A 110 -21.82 6.47 -7.54
C ASN A 110 -21.33 7.50 -6.52
N SER A 111 -20.61 7.08 -5.48
CA SER A 111 -20.23 7.95 -4.35
C SER A 111 -18.71 8.07 -4.13
N ALA A 112 -17.89 7.18 -4.68
CA ALA A 112 -16.47 7.13 -4.37
C ALA A 112 -15.61 6.58 -5.52
N ILE A 113 -14.30 6.78 -5.41
CA ILE A 113 -13.30 6.06 -6.20
C ILE A 113 -12.65 5.04 -5.27
N LEU A 114 -12.60 3.78 -5.71
CA LEU A 114 -12.00 2.68 -4.99
C LEU A 114 -10.69 2.27 -5.68
N LEU A 115 -9.72 1.85 -4.88
CA LEU A 115 -8.58 1.07 -5.34
C LEU A 115 -8.84 -0.38 -4.96
N GLU A 116 -8.91 -1.26 -5.96
CA GLU A 116 -8.99 -2.71 -5.78
C GLU A 116 -7.59 -3.30 -6.00
N SER A 117 -7.05 -3.93 -4.96
CA SER A 117 -5.73 -4.55 -4.98
C SER A 117 -5.67 -5.71 -5.99
N LEU A 118 -4.59 -5.79 -6.78
CA LEU A 118 -4.49 -6.68 -7.94
C LEU A 118 -4.52 -8.19 -7.65
N GLY A 119 -4.34 -8.61 -6.41
CA GLY A 119 -4.05 -10.01 -6.08
C GLY A 119 -4.97 -10.63 -5.05
N ASP A 120 -5.54 -9.79 -4.19
CA ASP A 120 -6.45 -10.22 -3.13
C ASP A 120 -7.84 -9.56 -3.23
N ASN A 121 -8.02 -8.65 -4.21
CA ASN A 121 -9.23 -7.86 -4.43
C ASN A 121 -9.66 -7.02 -3.20
N THR A 122 -8.75 -6.74 -2.27
CA THR A 122 -9.04 -5.85 -1.14
C THR A 122 -9.33 -4.45 -1.67
N ARG A 123 -10.42 -3.86 -1.19
CA ARG A 123 -10.89 -2.55 -1.65
C ARG A 123 -10.58 -1.46 -0.63
N PHE A 124 -10.02 -0.36 -1.13
CA PHE A 124 -9.72 0.84 -0.37
C PHE A 124 -10.51 2.00 -0.98
N VAL A 125 -11.30 2.69 -0.16
CA VAL A 125 -11.92 3.95 -0.56
C VAL A 125 -10.83 5.02 -0.58
N LEU A 126 -10.63 5.66 -1.73
CA LEU A 126 -9.62 6.70 -1.88
C LEU A 126 -10.15 8.05 -1.42
N MET A 127 -9.33 8.75 -0.64
CA MET A 127 -9.66 10.02 -0.01
C MET A 127 -8.51 11.01 -0.18
N SER A 128 -8.82 12.31 -0.17
CA SER A 128 -7.78 13.33 -0.08
C SER A 128 -7.38 13.57 1.38
N PRO A 129 -6.17 14.11 1.62
CA PRO A 129 -5.82 14.65 2.93
C PRO A 129 -6.87 15.65 3.40
N ALA A 130 -7.19 15.66 4.69
CA ALA A 130 -8.14 16.59 5.27
C ALA A 130 -7.74 18.03 4.90
N LYS A 131 -8.64 18.76 4.24
CA LYS A 131 -8.46 20.22 4.12
C LYS A 131 -8.65 20.82 5.50
N GLN A 132 -7.67 21.56 6.00
CA GLN A 132 -7.84 22.31 7.24
C GLN A 132 -8.91 23.37 7.01
N THR A 133 -10.14 23.10 7.41
CA THR A 133 -11.21 24.09 7.40
C THR A 133 -11.06 24.95 8.65
N PHE A 134 -10.57 26.19 8.49
CA PHE A 134 -10.49 27.20 9.56
C PHE A 134 -11.87 27.66 10.08
N SER A 135 -12.97 27.12 9.54
CA SER A 135 -14.34 27.41 9.97
C SER A 135 -14.78 26.39 11.03
N GLY A 136 -14.86 26.86 12.28
CA GLY A 136 -14.81 26.05 13.49
C GLY A 136 -16.03 25.22 13.87
N ASN A 137 -16.65 24.47 12.95
CA ASN A 137 -17.75 23.54 13.31
C ASN A 137 -17.81 22.21 12.53
N VAL A 138 -16.89 21.94 11.60
CA VAL A 138 -16.85 20.62 10.93
C VAL A 138 -15.91 19.69 11.69
N PRO A 139 -16.37 18.52 12.17
CA PRO A 139 -15.48 17.54 12.79
C PRO A 139 -14.33 17.21 11.83
N GLN A 140 -13.09 17.35 12.29
CA GLN A 140 -11.89 17.13 11.48
C GLN A 140 -11.84 15.72 10.85
N ASN A 141 -12.59 14.78 11.41
CA ASN A 141 -12.71 13.40 10.94
C ASN A 141 -13.98 13.12 10.11
N SER A 142 -14.77 14.11 9.68
CA SER A 142 -15.96 13.83 8.86
C SER A 142 -15.56 13.33 7.46
N PHE A 143 -16.38 12.48 6.87
CA PHE A 143 -16.18 11.99 5.49
C PHE A 143 -16.17 13.13 4.46
N GLU A 144 -16.89 14.20 4.76
CA GLU A 144 -17.06 15.36 3.91
C GLU A 144 -15.77 16.18 3.78
N THR A 145 -14.87 16.14 4.79
CA THR A 145 -13.58 16.84 4.73
C THR A 145 -12.51 16.08 3.92
N HIS A 146 -12.80 14.85 3.50
CA HIS A 146 -11.87 13.93 2.85
C HIS A 146 -12.23 13.59 1.39
N ILE A 147 -13.16 14.34 0.78
CA ILE A 147 -13.51 14.21 -0.63
C ILE A 147 -12.26 14.44 -1.48
N LEU A 148 -12.02 13.55 -2.45
CA LEU A 148 -10.91 13.69 -3.40
C LEU A 148 -10.92 15.07 -4.07
N ALA A 149 -9.77 15.74 -4.05
CA ALA A 149 -9.57 16.99 -4.77
C ALA A 149 -9.96 16.83 -6.25
N PRO A 150 -10.63 17.81 -6.88
CA PRO A 150 -11.13 17.69 -8.25
C PRO A 150 -10.07 17.24 -9.25
N GLU A 151 -8.85 17.76 -9.13
CA GLU A 151 -7.72 17.45 -10.00
C GLU A 151 -7.29 15.99 -9.86
N LEU A 152 -7.13 15.51 -8.62
CA LEU A 152 -6.76 14.12 -8.33
C LEU A 152 -7.90 13.15 -8.72
N ARG A 153 -9.16 13.55 -8.49
CA ARG A 153 -10.33 12.80 -8.93
C ARG A 153 -10.30 12.64 -10.45
N GLN A 154 -10.02 13.70 -11.20
CA GLN A 154 -9.93 13.62 -12.65
C GLN A 154 -8.79 12.70 -13.11
N GLN A 155 -7.61 12.77 -12.48
CA GLN A 155 -6.50 11.86 -12.76
C GLN A 155 -6.90 10.39 -12.54
N PHE A 156 -7.64 10.09 -11.47
CA PHE A 156 -8.16 8.74 -11.25
C PHE A 156 -9.21 8.33 -12.28
N MET A 157 -10.13 9.23 -12.67
CA MET A 157 -11.10 8.94 -13.73
C MET A 157 -10.42 8.65 -15.07
N ASP A 158 -9.37 9.40 -15.42
CA ASP A 158 -8.55 9.13 -16.60
C ASP A 158 -7.83 7.78 -16.47
N GLY A 159 -7.30 7.47 -15.29
CA GLY A 159 -6.69 6.17 -14.98
C GLY A 159 -7.66 4.99 -15.11
N ILE A 160 -8.92 5.16 -14.72
CA ILE A 160 -9.99 4.16 -14.90
C ILE A 160 -10.25 3.93 -16.38
N ARG A 161 -10.48 5.01 -17.14
CA ARG A 161 -10.73 4.94 -18.59
C ARG A 161 -9.59 4.25 -19.33
N ASP A 162 -8.36 4.54 -18.93
CA ASP A 162 -7.15 3.99 -19.54
C ASP A 162 -6.74 2.61 -18.97
N SER A 163 -7.53 2.03 -18.05
CA SER A 163 -7.24 0.75 -17.39
C SER A 163 -5.83 0.69 -16.75
N CYS A 164 -5.43 1.78 -16.09
CA CYS A 164 -4.12 1.89 -15.45
C CYS A 164 -4.02 1.01 -14.20
N VAL A 165 -2.82 0.47 -13.96
CA VAL A 165 -2.42 -0.03 -12.65
C VAL A 165 -1.84 1.13 -11.85
N VAL A 166 -2.41 1.39 -10.68
CA VAL A 166 -2.02 2.51 -9.82
C VAL A 166 -1.36 1.99 -8.56
N THR A 167 -0.27 2.64 -8.15
CA THR A 167 0.31 2.48 -6.82
C THR A 167 -0.03 3.70 -5.99
N VAL A 168 -0.77 3.52 -4.91
CA VAL A 168 -1.17 4.56 -3.98
C VAL A 168 -0.43 4.36 -2.67
N LYS A 169 0.08 5.44 -2.08
CA LYS A 169 0.64 5.44 -0.74
C LYS A 169 -0.03 6.48 0.13
N GLY A 170 -0.19 6.13 1.40
CA GLY A 170 -0.53 7.07 2.44
C GLY A 170 -1.14 6.41 3.68
N PRO A 171 -1.70 7.24 4.58
CA PRO A 171 -2.37 6.79 5.78
C PRO A 171 -3.57 5.90 5.49
N LEU A 172 -3.69 4.82 6.27
CA LEU A 172 -4.80 3.90 6.29
C LEU A 172 -5.68 4.22 7.50
N LEU A 173 -6.96 4.43 7.25
CA LEU A 173 -7.97 4.58 8.29
C LEU A 173 -8.96 3.42 8.20
N GLN A 174 -9.38 2.91 9.35
CA GLN A 174 -10.48 1.96 9.45
C GLN A 174 -11.62 2.61 10.23
N TRP A 175 -12.76 2.83 9.56
CA TRP A 175 -13.95 3.37 10.22
C TRP A 175 -14.74 2.24 10.88
N GLN A 176 -15.59 2.57 11.86
CA GLN A 176 -16.38 1.62 12.65
C GLN A 176 -17.23 0.63 11.84
N GLN A 177 -17.54 0.93 10.56
CA GLN A 177 -18.30 0.05 9.67
C GLN A 177 -17.43 -0.94 8.88
N GLY A 178 -16.14 -1.05 9.20
CA GLY A 178 -15.24 -2.07 8.62
C GLY A 178 -14.61 -1.73 7.27
N GLY A 179 -14.98 -0.59 6.66
CA GLY A 179 -14.35 -0.12 5.42
C GLY A 179 -12.89 0.33 5.62
N LEU A 180 -12.05 0.08 4.61
CA LEU A 180 -10.67 0.57 4.54
C LEU A 180 -10.64 1.87 3.72
N TYR A 181 -10.05 2.91 4.30
CA TYR A 181 -9.92 4.23 3.70
C TYR A 181 -8.45 4.55 3.54
N LEU A 182 -8.04 4.91 2.33
CA LEU A 182 -6.66 5.25 2.02
C LEU A 182 -6.59 6.73 1.64
N ILE A 183 -5.95 7.50 2.52
CA ILE A 183 -5.62 8.90 2.24
C ILE A 183 -4.50 8.91 1.20
N VAL A 184 -4.75 9.56 0.07
CA VAL A 184 -3.80 9.61 -1.05
C VAL A 184 -2.78 10.73 -0.79
N GLU A 185 -1.55 10.35 -0.42
CA GLU A 185 -0.40 11.26 -0.38
C GLU A 185 0.43 11.17 -1.67
N GLU A 186 0.55 9.96 -2.23
CA GLU A 186 1.25 9.72 -3.50
C GLU A 186 0.45 8.77 -4.39
N ALA A 187 0.39 9.05 -5.69
CA ALA A 187 -0.19 8.15 -6.69
C ALA A 187 0.71 8.04 -7.94
N THR A 188 1.03 6.81 -8.33
CA THR A 188 1.78 6.54 -9.58
C THR A 188 0.95 5.69 -10.51
N PHE A 189 0.76 6.14 -11.74
CA PHE A 189 -0.05 5.49 -12.76
C PHE A 189 0.83 4.79 -13.77
N ASN A 190 0.60 3.50 -13.95
CA ASN A 190 1.31 2.68 -14.93
C ASN A 190 0.29 2.16 -15.94
N ARG A 191 0.37 2.65 -17.18
CA ARG A 191 -0.42 2.09 -18.28
C ARG A 191 0.03 0.65 -18.55
N LEU A 192 -0.94 -0.24 -18.73
CA LEU A 192 -0.70 -1.58 -19.26
C LEU A 192 -0.25 -1.43 -20.73
N GLY A 193 1.05 -1.22 -20.96
CA GLY A 193 1.58 -0.99 -22.31
C GLY A 193 2.80 -0.05 -22.42
N GLY A 194 3.31 0.51 -21.33
CA GLY A 194 4.60 1.22 -21.33
C GLY A 194 4.48 2.74 -21.46
N ASN A 195 4.23 3.40 -20.33
CA ASN A 195 4.80 4.69 -19.89
C ASN A 195 4.17 5.03 -18.54
N SER A 196 4.99 5.33 -17.53
CA SER A 196 4.54 5.70 -16.18
C SER A 196 4.29 7.20 -16.11
N ILE A 197 3.16 7.62 -15.55
CA ILE A 197 2.84 9.03 -15.24
C ILE A 197 2.79 9.16 -13.72
N ARG A 198 3.56 10.09 -13.14
CA ARG A 198 3.57 10.36 -11.69
C ARG A 198 2.65 11.55 -11.40
N GLY A 199 1.64 11.35 -10.54
CA GLY A 199 0.81 12.44 -10.02
C GLY A 199 1.18 12.71 -8.56
N SER A 200 1.43 13.97 -8.19
CA SER A 200 1.55 14.36 -6.77
C SER A 200 0.34 15.19 -6.36
N SER A 201 -0.18 14.91 -5.17
CA SER A 201 -1.10 15.80 -4.48
C SER A 201 -0.27 16.75 -3.62
N THR A 202 0.27 17.80 -4.25
CA THR A 202 0.82 18.92 -3.50
C THR A 202 -0.33 19.85 -3.13
N PRO A 203 -0.46 20.30 -1.87
CA PRO A 203 -1.51 21.24 -1.46
C PRO A 203 -1.38 22.61 -2.15
#